data_AF-A0A928L6Y4-F1
#
_entry.id   AF-A0A928L6Y4-F1
#
_cell.length_a   1.000
_cell.length_b   1.000
_cell.length_c   1.000
_cell.angle_alpha   90.00
_cell.angle_beta   90.00
_cell.angle_gamma   90.00
#
_symmetry.space_group_name_H-M   'P 1'
#
loop_
_entity.id
_entity.type
_entity.pdbx_description
1 polymer ?
#
loop_
_entity_poly.entity_id
_entity_poly.type
_entity_poly.pdbx_seq_one_letter_code
_entity_poly.pdbx_strand_id
1 'polypeptide(L)'
;MKILRRIMSVGLTAALLAGSVTFTAPKYEKASAAPDEYHDDWLHVNENAEIVDMYGNPVWLTGCNWFGYNVTTQCFDGVWSLNMHDALNQIADHGFNLLRVPMSTQILLQWKYNEPDPYMVKINTYSNPELSVEGVEGGTPKYSFDIWNMAVDWCRENGIKIMMDIHCATTASNGHQLPLWYDSNYSTDDWLEALSWFAEYYKDDDTVIAIDLKNEPHGKNDGQGMAIWDGSTAENNWRYAAERGAAACLEQNPNLLIMVEGIEVYPKFENGKDWNSPAVDYAHYDDPNAQAFHGAWWGGNFRGVRDYPVDLGEHQSQLVYSPHDYGPLVWEQEWFKKDFTRQTLLEDYWYDTWAFLVEEKISPLLMGEWGGFLDAEHDPTGDNRKWMGLLRDYMIEKRIHHTFWCFNENSGDTGGLIAGGTNWTEWDQEKYEFVEPSLWQNEDGKYISLDHKIPLGKSGNGISLTDHYNGSSNPNTTTTTKTTTITSTTSTTTSNVTTTVNGTINDVVPDYGDANVDGTVNLADAVLIMQVKANPNKYSLTEKGERNSDCSGNGDGVTNRDALAIQKYLLGLLESLPE
;
A
#
# COMPACT_ATOMS: atom_id res chain seq x y z
N MET A 1 62.41 7.12 4.48
CA MET A 1 63.66 6.39 4.17
C MET A 1 64.20 5.76 5.46
N LYS A 2 64.05 4.44 5.64
CA LYS A 2 64.66 3.54 6.66
C LYS A 2 64.04 2.14 6.43
N ILE A 3 64.60 1.37 5.49
CA ILE A 3 65.54 0.25 5.69
C ILE A 3 64.96 -0.90 6.54
N LEU A 4 64.68 -2.00 5.84
CA LEU A 4 64.46 -3.37 6.32
C LEU A 4 65.59 -3.85 7.23
N ARG A 5 65.28 -4.74 8.18
CA ARG A 5 65.91 -6.08 8.25
C ARG A 5 65.15 -7.05 9.16
N ARG A 6 64.88 -8.23 8.59
CA ARG A 6 64.38 -9.46 9.20
C ARG A 6 65.38 -10.06 10.19
N ILE A 7 64.89 -10.73 11.23
CA ILE A 7 65.52 -11.93 11.81
C ILE A 7 64.44 -13.01 11.94
N MET A 8 64.75 -14.19 11.37
CA MET A 8 64.01 -15.43 11.53
C MET A 8 64.34 -16.07 12.88
N SER A 9 63.35 -16.71 13.49
CA SER A 9 63.56 -17.83 14.42
C SER A 9 62.56 -18.93 14.09
N VAL A 10 63.09 -20.07 13.69
CA VAL A 10 62.40 -21.33 13.40
C VAL A 10 62.15 -22.06 14.72
N GLY A 11 60.94 -22.56 14.94
CA GLY A 11 60.55 -23.41 16.07
C GLY A 11 59.43 -24.37 15.68
N LEU A 12 59.75 -25.66 15.81
CA LEU A 12 59.06 -26.89 15.40
C LEU A 12 57.54 -27.03 15.63
N THR A 13 56.85 -27.44 14.56
CA THR A 13 55.86 -28.55 14.41
C THR A 13 54.85 -28.90 15.51
N ALA A 14 53.56 -28.80 15.17
CA ALA A 14 52.60 -29.92 15.29
C ALA A 14 51.45 -29.71 14.29
N ALA A 15 51.31 -30.63 13.33
CA ALA A 15 50.21 -30.66 12.37
C ALA A 15 48.97 -31.27 13.03
N LEU A 16 47.91 -30.46 13.19
CA LEU A 16 46.54 -30.96 13.20
C LEU A 16 45.91 -30.59 11.87
N LEU A 17 45.61 -31.59 11.03
CA LEU A 17 44.65 -31.43 9.95
C LEU A 17 43.26 -31.28 10.58
N ALA A 18 42.82 -30.03 10.77
CA ALA A 18 41.40 -29.73 10.82
C ALA A 18 40.96 -29.55 9.36
N GLY A 19 40.21 -30.52 8.84
CA GLY A 19 39.49 -30.34 7.59
C GLY A 19 38.51 -29.19 7.77
N SER A 20 38.79 -28.05 7.15
CA SER A 20 37.86 -26.94 7.04
C SER A 20 36.72 -27.40 6.14
N VAL A 21 35.63 -27.87 6.74
CA VAL A 21 34.33 -27.92 6.06
C VAL A 21 33.90 -26.47 5.93
N THR A 22 34.11 -25.89 4.77
CA THR A 22 33.48 -24.63 4.40
C THR A 22 31.99 -24.90 4.30
N PHE A 23 31.23 -24.53 5.33
CA PHE A 23 29.80 -24.31 5.19
C PHE A 23 29.63 -23.09 4.29
N THR A 24 29.46 -23.33 2.99
CA THR A 24 28.78 -22.37 2.13
C THR A 24 27.33 -22.34 2.58
N ALA A 25 26.92 -21.23 3.21
CA ALA A 25 25.50 -20.94 3.37
C ALA A 25 24.84 -21.02 1.98
N PRO A 26 23.61 -21.56 1.86
CA PRO A 26 22.90 -21.51 0.60
C PRO A 26 22.80 -20.04 0.20
N LYS A 27 23.30 -19.70 -0.99
CA LYS A 27 22.85 -18.47 -1.64
C LYS A 27 21.37 -18.68 -1.90
N TYR A 28 20.52 -17.92 -1.24
CA TYR A 28 19.15 -17.74 -1.68
C TYR A 28 19.25 -17.15 -3.09
N GLU A 29 18.97 -17.97 -4.10
CA GLU A 29 18.63 -17.45 -5.41
C GLU A 29 17.33 -16.68 -5.23
N LYS A 30 17.33 -15.39 -5.62
CA LYS A 30 16.11 -14.61 -5.79
C LYS A 30 15.15 -15.48 -6.58
N ALA A 31 14.00 -15.83 -6.00
CA ALA A 31 12.88 -16.26 -6.80
C ALA A 31 12.57 -15.06 -7.71
N SER A 32 12.93 -15.17 -8.99
CA SER A 32 12.34 -14.32 -10.00
C SER A 32 10.85 -14.60 -9.91
N ALA A 33 10.05 -13.60 -9.53
CA ALA A 33 8.63 -13.65 -9.80
C ALA A 33 8.50 -14.04 -11.28
N ALA A 34 7.78 -15.14 -11.55
CA ALA A 34 7.38 -15.41 -12.91
C ALA A 34 6.50 -14.22 -13.35
N PRO A 35 6.66 -13.66 -14.56
CA PRO A 35 5.72 -12.66 -15.03
C PRO A 35 4.36 -13.37 -15.15
N ASP A 36 3.48 -13.11 -14.20
CA ASP A 36 2.16 -13.73 -14.15
C ASP A 36 1.08 -12.73 -14.57
N GLU A 37 -0.18 -13.11 -14.40
CA GLU A 37 -1.38 -12.38 -14.82
C GLU A 37 -1.60 -10.97 -14.18
N TYR A 38 -0.66 -10.42 -13.41
CA TYR A 38 -0.84 -9.22 -12.54
C TYR A 38 0.01 -7.98 -12.94
N HIS A 39 -0.41 -7.28 -14.00
CA HIS A 39 0.12 -5.96 -14.38
C HIS A 39 -0.98 -5.05 -14.92
N ASP A 40 -2.23 -5.31 -14.56
CA ASP A 40 -3.38 -4.58 -15.06
C ASP A 40 -3.86 -3.48 -14.10
N ASP A 41 -3.32 -3.41 -12.88
CA ASP A 41 -3.77 -2.46 -11.86
C ASP A 41 -2.94 -1.17 -11.75
N TRP A 42 -2.01 -0.94 -12.68
CA TRP A 42 -1.24 0.30 -12.72
C TRP A 42 -2.12 1.52 -12.99
N LEU A 43 -1.78 2.63 -12.33
CA LEU A 43 -2.57 3.86 -12.34
C LEU A 43 -1.79 5.02 -12.98
N HIS A 44 -2.53 6.00 -13.48
CA HIS A 44 -1.94 7.25 -13.95
C HIS A 44 -2.90 8.42 -13.80
N VAL A 45 -2.38 9.63 -13.90
CA VAL A 45 -3.15 10.87 -13.92
C VAL A 45 -3.52 11.20 -15.36
N ASN A 46 -4.82 11.39 -15.60
CA ASN A 46 -5.34 11.81 -16.90
C ASN A 46 -5.33 13.34 -17.06
N GLU A 47 -5.72 13.81 -18.24
CA GLU A 47 -5.85 15.24 -18.58
C GLU A 47 -6.94 16.01 -17.80
N ASN A 48 -7.83 15.30 -17.09
CA ASN A 48 -8.84 15.90 -16.22
C ASN A 48 -8.36 16.10 -14.78
N ALA A 49 -7.08 15.78 -14.49
CA ALA A 49 -6.50 15.75 -13.15
C ALA A 49 -7.19 14.71 -12.24
N GLU A 50 -7.47 13.52 -12.78
CA GLU A 50 -8.02 12.38 -12.06
C GLU A 50 -7.02 11.22 -12.10
N ILE A 51 -6.92 10.44 -11.02
CA ILE A 51 -6.23 9.16 -11.06
C ILE A 51 -7.15 8.14 -11.72
N VAL A 52 -6.65 7.46 -12.74
CA VAL A 52 -7.35 6.46 -13.54
C VAL A 52 -6.57 5.16 -13.62
N ASP A 53 -7.29 4.05 -13.86
CA ASP A 53 -6.69 2.78 -14.23
C ASP A 53 -6.09 2.80 -15.65
N MET A 54 -5.47 1.70 -16.08
CA MET A 54 -4.91 1.56 -17.43
C MET A 54 -5.95 1.66 -18.57
N TYR A 55 -7.24 1.54 -18.27
CA TYR A 55 -8.34 1.64 -19.22
C TYR A 55 -8.97 3.05 -19.25
N GLY A 56 -8.49 3.96 -18.40
CA GLY A 56 -8.97 5.33 -18.28
C GLY A 56 -10.18 5.49 -17.35
N ASN A 57 -10.51 4.49 -16.52
CA ASN A 57 -11.62 4.60 -15.57
C ASN A 57 -11.15 5.30 -14.27
N PRO A 58 -11.87 6.33 -13.77
CA PRO A 58 -11.47 7.07 -12.57
C PRO A 58 -11.52 6.28 -11.26
N VAL A 59 -10.39 6.05 -10.63
CA VAL A 59 -10.36 5.34 -9.34
C VAL A 59 -10.55 6.30 -8.17
N TRP A 60 -10.78 5.77 -6.96
CA TRP A 60 -10.72 6.55 -5.72
C TRP A 60 -9.99 5.77 -4.62
N LEU A 61 -8.71 6.12 -4.44
CA LEU A 61 -7.86 5.61 -3.37
C LEU A 61 -8.33 6.16 -2.01
N THR A 62 -8.88 5.29 -1.17
CA THR A 62 -9.41 5.61 0.16
C THR A 62 -8.84 4.60 1.14
N GLY A 63 -7.83 5.01 1.90
CA GLY A 63 -7.00 4.11 2.67
C GLY A 63 -6.74 4.54 4.12
N CYS A 64 -5.81 3.86 4.76
CA CYS A 64 -5.33 4.20 6.10
C CYS A 64 -3.82 4.00 6.21
N ASN A 65 -3.22 4.63 7.22
CA ASN A 65 -1.80 4.51 7.52
C ASN A 65 -1.58 3.40 8.55
N TRP A 66 -0.62 2.50 8.32
CA TRP A 66 -0.15 1.56 9.34
C TRP A 66 1.35 1.71 9.54
N PHE A 67 1.75 2.43 10.59
CA PHE A 67 3.16 2.70 10.87
C PHE A 67 3.81 1.55 11.66
N GLY A 68 5.15 1.53 11.65
CA GLY A 68 5.96 0.56 12.39
C GLY A 68 7.37 0.40 11.83
N TYR A 69 7.51 0.31 10.50
CA TYR A 69 8.79 0.13 9.84
C TYR A 69 9.71 1.36 9.90
N ASN A 70 9.14 2.57 10.00
CA ASN A 70 9.87 3.81 10.27
C ASN A 70 10.42 3.89 11.70
N VAL A 71 9.85 3.14 12.64
CA VAL A 71 10.27 3.11 14.05
C VAL A 71 11.07 1.85 14.37
N THR A 72 11.51 1.70 15.62
CA THR A 72 12.43 0.62 16.03
C THR A 72 11.80 -0.77 16.14
N THR A 73 10.57 -0.96 15.67
CA THR A 73 9.84 -2.24 15.82
C THR A 73 10.16 -3.24 14.70
N GLN A 74 10.70 -2.78 13.57
CA GLN A 74 11.13 -3.61 12.43
C GLN A 74 9.98 -4.41 11.77
N CYS A 75 8.74 -4.09 12.12
CA CYS A 75 7.51 -4.61 11.54
C CYS A 75 6.40 -3.59 11.78
N PHE A 76 5.19 -3.85 11.29
CA PHE A 76 4.02 -3.08 11.70
C PHE A 76 3.85 -3.05 13.22
N ASP A 77 3.52 -1.89 13.77
CA ASP A 77 3.19 -1.77 15.18
C ASP A 77 1.89 -2.53 15.48
N GLY A 78 1.83 -3.17 16.65
CA GLY A 78 0.69 -3.97 17.08
C GLY A 78 0.82 -5.47 16.84
N VAL A 79 1.71 -5.94 15.95
CA VAL A 79 1.88 -7.38 15.65
C VAL A 79 2.40 -8.20 16.86
N TRP A 80 2.83 -7.55 17.93
CA TRP A 80 3.07 -8.18 19.23
C TRP A 80 1.77 -8.56 19.98
N SER A 81 0.63 -7.97 19.62
CA SER A 81 -0.68 -8.15 20.27
C SER A 81 -1.75 -8.73 19.33
N LEU A 82 -1.77 -8.38 18.04
CA LEU A 82 -2.71 -8.89 17.04
C LEU A 82 -2.08 -9.89 16.06
N ASN A 83 -2.91 -10.58 15.28
CA ASN A 83 -2.46 -11.33 14.10
C ASN A 83 -2.42 -10.41 12.86
N MET A 84 -1.27 -10.34 12.18
CA MET A 84 -1.04 -9.40 11.07
C MET A 84 -1.93 -9.70 9.85
N HIS A 85 -2.10 -10.98 9.49
CA HIS A 85 -2.95 -11.35 8.37
C HIS A 85 -4.43 -11.03 8.66
N ASP A 86 -4.90 -11.35 9.86
CA ASP A 86 -6.26 -11.02 10.30
C ASP A 86 -6.49 -9.49 10.36
N ALA A 87 -5.47 -8.70 10.71
CA ALA A 87 -5.57 -7.24 10.67
C ALA A 87 -5.72 -6.70 9.25
N LEU A 88 -4.94 -7.22 8.28
CA LEU A 88 -5.08 -6.84 6.87
C LEU A 88 -6.44 -7.26 6.29
N ASN A 89 -6.93 -8.45 6.64
CA ASN A 89 -8.29 -8.88 6.29
C ASN A 89 -9.33 -7.89 6.83
N GLN A 90 -9.20 -7.48 8.10
CA GLN A 90 -10.11 -6.52 8.71
C GLN A 90 -10.01 -5.14 8.06
N ILE A 91 -8.82 -4.63 7.76
CA ILE A 91 -8.66 -3.34 7.06
C ILE A 91 -9.43 -3.36 5.73
N ALA A 92 -9.30 -4.43 4.94
CA ALA A 92 -10.03 -4.58 3.69
C ALA A 92 -11.54 -4.72 3.91
N ASP A 93 -11.98 -5.51 4.89
CA ASP A 93 -13.38 -5.70 5.23
C ASP A 93 -14.05 -4.42 5.76
N HIS A 94 -13.27 -3.46 6.27
CA HIS A 94 -13.72 -2.12 6.64
C HIS A 94 -13.64 -1.13 5.48
N GLY A 95 -13.35 -1.57 4.25
CA GLY A 95 -13.48 -0.76 3.05
C GLY A 95 -12.25 0.07 2.65
N PHE A 96 -11.12 -0.11 3.33
CA PHE A 96 -9.88 0.57 2.97
C PHE A 96 -9.18 -0.18 1.83
N ASN A 97 -9.01 0.48 0.68
CA ASN A 97 -8.43 -0.13 -0.53
C ASN A 97 -6.95 0.23 -0.76
N LEU A 98 -6.40 1.12 0.08
CA LEU A 98 -5.00 1.54 0.06
C LEU A 98 -4.41 1.47 1.48
N LEU A 99 -3.18 0.98 1.59
CA LEU A 99 -2.39 1.02 2.82
C LEU A 99 -1.16 1.92 2.62
N ARG A 100 -1.10 3.07 3.30
CA ARG A 100 0.12 3.90 3.38
C ARG A 100 1.03 3.33 4.47
N VAL A 101 2.26 3.00 4.13
CA VAL A 101 3.21 2.35 5.05
C VAL A 101 4.44 3.23 5.28
N PRO A 102 4.50 3.91 6.44
CA PRO A 102 5.68 4.60 6.91
C PRO A 102 6.91 3.69 7.08
N MET A 103 7.98 4.01 6.36
CA MET A 103 9.28 3.34 6.38
C MET A 103 10.42 4.34 6.58
N SER A 104 11.66 3.86 6.64
CA SER A 104 12.84 4.73 6.68
C SER A 104 13.82 4.43 5.55
N THR A 105 14.65 5.39 5.16
CA THR A 105 15.78 5.13 4.26
C THR A 105 16.66 4.00 4.80
N GLN A 106 16.92 4.02 6.11
CA GLN A 106 17.70 2.99 6.80
C GLN A 106 17.16 1.57 6.58
N ILE A 107 15.86 1.34 6.76
CA ILE A 107 15.32 -0.02 6.69
C ILE A 107 15.34 -0.56 5.25
N LEU A 108 15.11 0.31 4.27
CA LEU A 108 15.21 -0.07 2.86
C LEU A 108 16.65 -0.44 2.47
N LEU A 109 17.64 0.33 2.91
CA LEU A 109 19.05 0.00 2.66
C LEU A 109 19.49 -1.26 3.41
N GLN A 110 19.00 -1.45 4.64
CA GLN A 110 19.21 -2.70 5.39
C GLN A 110 18.71 -3.90 4.58
N TRP A 111 17.49 -3.84 4.04
CA TRP A 111 16.91 -4.90 3.20
C TRP A 111 17.69 -5.09 1.90
N LYS A 112 18.02 -4.00 1.20
CA LYS A 112 18.83 -4.01 -0.02
C LYS A 112 20.14 -4.77 0.15
N TYR A 113 20.85 -4.49 1.25
CA TYR A 113 22.15 -5.07 1.53
C TYR A 113 22.07 -6.40 2.29
N ASN A 114 20.86 -6.88 2.58
CA ASN A 114 20.61 -8.08 3.36
C ASN A 114 21.37 -8.02 4.71
N GLU A 115 21.35 -6.86 5.34
CA GLU A 115 21.92 -6.63 6.66
C GLU A 115 20.96 -7.17 7.74
N PRO A 116 21.51 -7.68 8.86
CA PRO A 116 20.67 -8.17 9.94
C PRO A 116 19.83 -7.04 10.54
N ASP A 117 18.66 -7.40 11.07
CA ASP A 117 17.83 -6.43 11.80
C ASP A 117 18.62 -5.82 12.97
N PRO A 118 18.81 -4.48 13.00
CA PRO A 118 19.55 -3.81 14.08
C PRO A 118 18.77 -3.80 15.40
N TYR A 119 17.47 -4.09 15.35
CA TYR A 119 16.57 -4.19 16.49
C TYR A 119 15.82 -5.53 16.45
N MET A 120 15.31 -5.97 17.60
CA MET A 120 14.45 -7.13 17.66
C MET A 120 13.13 -6.83 16.93
N VAL A 121 12.77 -7.66 15.96
CA VAL A 121 11.47 -7.61 15.29
C VAL A 121 10.35 -7.86 16.31
N LYS A 122 9.49 -6.86 16.54
CA LYS A 122 8.48 -6.90 17.61
C LYS A 122 7.21 -7.62 17.19
N ILE A 123 7.32 -8.92 16.99
CA ILE A 123 6.18 -9.81 16.72
C ILE A 123 5.93 -10.78 17.87
N ASN A 124 4.70 -11.25 17.99
CA ASN A 124 4.35 -12.39 18.83
C ASN A 124 4.08 -13.62 17.94
N THR A 125 5.06 -14.52 17.85
CA THR A 125 4.98 -15.73 17.01
C THR A 125 4.06 -16.82 17.57
N TYR A 126 3.47 -16.66 18.76
CA TYR A 126 2.37 -17.53 19.19
C TYR A 126 1.05 -17.14 18.52
N SER A 127 0.80 -15.84 18.39
CA SER A 127 -0.39 -15.31 17.70
C SER A 127 -0.17 -15.19 16.18
N ASN A 128 1.08 -15.22 15.73
CA ASN A 128 1.49 -15.15 14.32
C ASN A 128 2.48 -16.29 13.99
N PRO A 129 2.08 -17.57 14.11
CA PRO A 129 2.98 -18.70 13.83
C PRO A 129 3.53 -18.67 12.40
N GLU A 130 2.78 -18.15 11.43
CA GLU A 130 3.18 -17.95 10.04
C GLU A 130 4.32 -16.95 9.86
N LEU A 131 4.51 -16.02 10.80
CA LEU A 131 5.63 -15.06 10.81
C LEU A 131 6.89 -15.62 11.49
N SER A 132 6.89 -16.92 11.82
CA SER A 132 8.09 -17.64 12.24
C SER A 132 8.78 -18.33 11.07
N VAL A 133 10.10 -18.52 11.14
CA VAL A 133 10.88 -19.25 10.13
C VAL A 133 10.34 -20.67 9.95
N GLU A 134 9.97 -21.32 11.04
CA GLU A 134 9.50 -22.70 11.06
C GLU A 134 8.01 -22.86 10.74
N GLY A 135 7.23 -21.77 10.77
CA GLY A 135 5.77 -21.81 10.59
C GLY A 135 5.02 -22.43 11.78
N VAL A 136 5.52 -22.27 13.00
CA VAL A 136 4.96 -22.86 14.23
C VAL A 136 4.83 -21.84 15.35
N GLU A 137 3.93 -22.11 16.29
CA GLU A 137 3.74 -21.28 17.48
C GLU A 137 5.02 -21.15 18.30
N GLY A 138 5.40 -19.92 18.62
CA GLY A 138 6.59 -19.63 19.42
C GLY A 138 7.91 -19.88 18.68
N GLY A 139 7.88 -20.06 17.35
CA GLY A 139 9.06 -20.20 16.50
C GLY A 139 9.91 -18.93 16.42
N THR A 140 10.99 -19.02 15.66
CA THR A 140 11.96 -17.92 15.47
C THR A 140 11.35 -16.85 14.57
N PRO A 141 11.30 -15.56 14.97
CA PRO A 141 10.84 -14.50 14.09
C PRO A 141 11.57 -14.47 12.74
N LYS A 142 10.81 -14.29 11.65
CA LYS A 142 11.38 -14.04 10.32
C LYS A 142 12.12 -12.70 10.26
N TYR A 143 12.96 -12.55 9.25
CA TYR A 143 13.59 -11.27 8.93
C TYR A 143 12.52 -10.23 8.60
N SER A 144 12.73 -8.96 8.97
CA SER A 144 11.75 -7.89 8.74
C SER A 144 11.30 -7.76 7.29
N PHE A 145 12.20 -7.98 6.32
CA PHE A 145 11.87 -7.93 4.89
C PHE A 145 11.01 -9.13 4.45
N ASP A 146 11.22 -10.32 5.03
CA ASP A 146 10.38 -11.47 4.74
C ASP A 146 8.95 -11.21 5.24
N ILE A 147 8.81 -10.61 6.42
CA ILE A 147 7.52 -10.20 6.98
C ILE A 147 6.86 -9.14 6.10
N TRP A 148 7.63 -8.15 5.61
CA TRP A 148 7.13 -7.14 4.69
C TRP A 148 6.58 -7.77 3.40
N ASN A 149 7.33 -8.69 2.78
CA ASN A 149 6.86 -9.38 1.57
C ASN A 149 5.60 -10.22 1.83
N MET A 150 5.46 -10.83 3.01
CA MET A 150 4.21 -11.49 3.40
C MET A 150 3.05 -10.51 3.53
N ALA A 151 3.29 -9.29 4.02
CA ALA A 151 2.25 -8.25 4.04
C ALA A 151 1.83 -7.81 2.64
N VAL A 152 2.79 -7.68 1.70
CA VAL A 152 2.48 -7.41 0.28
C VAL A 152 1.60 -8.52 -0.28
N ASP A 153 1.95 -9.79 -0.05
CA ASP A 153 1.15 -10.92 -0.50
C ASP A 153 -0.28 -10.91 0.08
N TRP A 154 -0.43 -10.62 1.37
CA TRP A 154 -1.74 -10.57 2.01
C TRP A 154 -2.56 -9.35 1.62
N CYS A 155 -1.94 -8.21 1.33
CA CYS A 155 -2.64 -7.07 0.73
C CYS A 155 -3.19 -7.45 -0.64
N ARG A 156 -2.39 -8.12 -1.49
CA ARG A 156 -2.83 -8.64 -2.79
C ARG A 156 -4.01 -9.59 -2.64
N GLU A 157 -3.91 -10.55 -1.73
CA GLU A 157 -5.01 -11.49 -1.45
C GLU A 157 -6.32 -10.78 -1.09
N ASN A 158 -6.24 -9.59 -0.47
CA ASN A 158 -7.38 -8.80 -0.02
C ASN A 158 -7.83 -7.70 -0.98
N GLY A 159 -7.17 -7.54 -2.14
CA GLY A 159 -7.44 -6.44 -3.06
C GLY A 159 -7.06 -5.07 -2.49
N ILE A 160 -6.14 -5.03 -1.51
CA ILE A 160 -5.54 -3.80 -0.98
C ILE A 160 -4.29 -3.49 -1.82
N LYS A 161 -4.14 -2.23 -2.24
CA LYS A 161 -2.90 -1.72 -2.82
C LYS A 161 -2.06 -1.00 -1.76
N ILE A 162 -0.78 -0.83 -2.02
CA ILE A 162 0.21 -0.31 -1.08
C ILE A 162 0.84 0.96 -1.64
N MET A 163 1.00 1.94 -0.75
CA MET A 163 1.84 3.10 -0.92
C MET A 163 2.95 3.10 0.12
N MET A 164 4.21 2.96 -0.31
CA MET A 164 5.35 3.07 0.59
C MET A 164 5.65 4.55 0.86
N ASP A 165 5.93 4.92 2.10
CA ASP A 165 6.27 6.28 2.51
C ASP A 165 7.66 6.32 3.14
N ILE A 166 8.58 7.15 2.62
CA ILE A 166 9.84 7.44 3.34
C ILE A 166 9.55 8.44 4.46
N HIS A 167 9.24 7.88 5.61
CA HIS A 167 8.79 8.65 6.75
C HIS A 167 9.94 9.35 7.50
N CYS A 168 11.14 8.77 7.45
CA CYS A 168 12.36 9.36 8.00
C CYS A 168 13.63 8.77 7.36
N ALA A 169 14.77 9.44 7.52
CA ALA A 169 16.06 8.90 7.04
C ALA A 169 16.57 7.78 7.95
N THR A 170 16.83 8.09 9.22
CA THR A 170 17.19 7.11 10.27
C THR A 170 15.95 6.50 10.91
N THR A 171 15.91 5.17 11.07
CA THR A 171 14.86 4.45 11.83
C THR A 171 14.85 4.92 13.28
N ALA A 172 13.79 5.61 13.69
CA ALA A 172 13.62 6.12 15.05
C ALA A 172 12.16 6.50 15.32
N SER A 173 11.70 6.30 16.57
CA SER A 173 10.33 6.68 16.96
C SER A 173 10.00 8.17 16.76
N ASN A 174 11.02 9.04 16.79
CA ASN A 174 10.91 10.46 16.52
C ASN A 174 11.63 10.88 15.23
N GLY A 175 11.94 9.94 14.34
CA GLY A 175 12.68 10.23 13.11
C GLY A 175 11.96 11.20 12.17
N HIS A 176 10.62 11.19 12.19
CA HIS A 176 9.76 12.10 11.42
C HIS A 176 9.94 13.57 11.80
N GLN A 177 10.47 13.88 12.99
CA GLN A 177 10.74 15.25 13.45
C GLN A 177 11.93 15.91 12.71
N LEU A 178 12.62 15.17 11.83
CA LEU A 178 13.68 15.74 11.01
C LEU A 178 13.08 16.33 9.71
N PRO A 179 13.42 17.60 9.39
CA PRO A 179 12.75 18.35 8.32
C PRO A 179 13.05 17.88 6.90
N LEU A 180 14.11 17.11 6.71
CA LEU A 180 14.70 16.81 5.41
C LEU A 180 14.75 15.28 5.20
N TRP A 181 14.88 14.86 3.94
CA TRP A 181 15.01 13.45 3.54
C TRP A 181 16.40 12.85 3.83
N TYR A 182 17.28 13.65 4.43
CA TYR A 182 18.62 13.26 4.85
C TYR A 182 18.89 13.74 6.28
N ASP A 183 19.86 13.10 6.92
CA ASP A 183 20.35 13.46 8.24
C ASP A 183 21.86 13.23 8.36
N SER A 184 22.39 13.14 9.59
CA SER A 184 23.82 12.92 9.82
C SER A 184 24.29 11.48 9.57
N ASN A 185 23.37 10.53 9.43
CA ASN A 185 23.64 9.11 9.18
C ASN A 185 23.40 8.73 7.71
N TYR A 186 22.41 9.35 7.05
CA TYR A 186 22.04 9.06 5.67
C TYR A 186 21.96 10.33 4.83
N SER A 187 22.60 10.30 3.67
CA SER A 187 22.64 11.40 2.69
C SER A 187 21.46 11.35 1.72
N THR A 188 21.31 12.41 0.91
CA THR A 188 20.38 12.40 -0.23
C THR A 188 20.67 11.26 -1.20
N ASP A 189 21.94 10.91 -1.41
CA ASP A 189 22.28 9.80 -2.32
C ASP A 189 21.86 8.44 -1.75
N ASP A 190 21.92 8.26 -0.42
CA ASP A 190 21.40 7.06 0.27
C ASP A 190 19.88 6.97 0.13
N TRP A 191 19.18 8.10 0.26
CA TRP A 191 17.73 8.18 0.04
C TRP A 191 17.34 7.83 -1.42
N LEU A 192 18.04 8.39 -2.41
CA LEU A 192 17.82 8.05 -3.82
C LEU A 192 18.12 6.58 -4.11
N GLU A 193 19.17 6.04 -3.48
CA GLU A 193 19.54 4.63 -3.61
C GLU A 193 18.47 3.69 -3.05
N ALA A 194 17.87 4.06 -1.91
CA ALA A 194 16.78 3.32 -1.27
C ALA A 194 15.52 3.31 -2.15
N LEU A 195 15.12 4.49 -2.66
CA LEU A 195 13.99 4.66 -3.57
C LEU A 195 14.15 3.82 -4.85
N SER A 196 15.31 3.94 -5.50
CA SER A 196 15.62 3.20 -6.73
C SER A 196 15.58 1.69 -6.51
N TRP A 197 16.14 1.20 -5.40
CA TRP A 197 16.10 -0.23 -5.09
C TRP A 197 14.69 -0.74 -4.84
N PHE A 198 13.88 -0.02 -4.07
CA PHE A 198 12.52 -0.43 -3.76
C PHE A 198 11.64 -0.47 -5.02
N ALA A 199 11.74 0.58 -5.86
CA ALA A 199 11.05 0.65 -7.14
C ALA A 199 11.44 -0.50 -8.08
N GLU A 200 12.73 -0.83 -8.19
CA GLU A 200 13.22 -1.96 -8.99
C GLU A 200 12.75 -3.32 -8.44
N TYR A 201 12.70 -3.47 -7.11
CA TYR A 201 12.31 -4.74 -6.49
C TYR A 201 10.83 -5.07 -6.75
N TYR A 202 9.94 -4.07 -6.70
CA TYR A 202 8.49 -4.23 -6.87
C TYR A 202 7.97 -3.85 -8.26
N LYS A 203 8.84 -3.66 -9.26
CA LYS A 203 8.41 -3.21 -10.60
C LYS A 203 7.43 -4.14 -11.31
N ASP A 204 7.48 -5.42 -10.95
CA ASP A 204 6.65 -6.47 -11.53
C ASP A 204 5.51 -6.88 -10.58
N ASP A 205 5.18 -6.05 -9.58
CA ASP A 205 4.13 -6.32 -8.59
C ASP A 205 3.23 -5.09 -8.39
N ASP A 206 2.10 -5.08 -9.08
CA ASP A 206 1.12 -3.99 -9.03
C ASP A 206 0.31 -3.94 -7.73
N THR A 207 0.71 -4.68 -6.69
CA THR A 207 0.23 -4.46 -5.32
C THR A 207 0.84 -3.17 -4.76
N VAL A 208 2.09 -2.87 -5.11
CA VAL A 208 2.79 -1.64 -4.73
C VAL A 208 2.65 -0.63 -5.88
N ILE A 209 1.65 0.25 -5.77
CA ILE A 209 1.26 1.15 -6.86
C ILE A 209 1.82 2.57 -6.73
N ALA A 210 2.34 2.92 -5.55
CA ALA A 210 2.74 4.27 -5.25
C ALA A 210 3.93 4.35 -4.28
N ILE A 211 4.71 5.43 -4.44
CA ILE A 211 5.79 5.82 -3.53
C ILE A 211 5.56 7.27 -3.11
N ASP A 212 5.46 7.48 -1.81
CA ASP A 212 5.53 8.77 -1.15
C ASP A 212 6.99 9.07 -0.77
N LEU A 213 7.54 10.08 -1.44
CA LEU A 213 8.98 10.31 -1.53
C LEU A 213 9.59 10.71 -0.19
N LYS A 214 8.84 11.45 0.64
CA LYS A 214 9.28 11.93 1.96
C LYS A 214 8.07 12.42 2.74
N ASN A 215 7.80 11.84 3.91
CA ASN A 215 6.83 12.35 4.87
C ASN A 215 7.16 13.74 5.41
N GLU A 216 6.31 14.71 5.18
CA GLU A 216 6.32 16.01 5.81
C GLU A 216 7.67 16.74 5.75
N PRO A 217 8.19 17.13 4.57
CA PRO A 217 9.26 18.12 4.52
C PRO A 217 8.83 19.38 5.27
N HIS A 218 9.68 19.90 6.16
CA HIS A 218 9.28 20.99 7.06
C HIS A 218 10.47 21.83 7.54
N GLY A 219 10.26 22.62 8.59
CA GLY A 219 11.28 23.41 9.26
C GLY A 219 11.21 24.88 8.89
N LYS A 220 11.94 25.69 9.66
CA LYS A 220 12.02 27.15 9.53
C LYS A 220 13.47 27.59 9.61
N ASN A 221 13.71 28.87 9.34
CA ASN A 221 15.02 29.49 9.50
C ASN A 221 15.35 29.75 10.99
N ASP A 222 15.45 28.67 11.78
CA ASP A 222 15.75 28.66 13.21
C ASP A 222 17.02 27.83 13.55
N GLY A 223 17.63 27.23 12.54
CA GLY A 223 18.86 26.44 12.64
C GLY A 223 18.66 24.93 12.83
N GLN A 224 17.43 24.41 12.83
CA GLN A 224 17.14 22.96 12.92
C GLN A 224 17.05 22.26 11.54
N GLY A 225 17.15 23.03 10.46
CA GLY A 225 16.92 22.55 9.09
C GLY A 225 15.59 23.08 8.56
N MET A 226 15.51 23.28 7.25
CA MET A 226 14.33 23.87 6.59
C MET A 226 14.26 23.36 5.16
N ALA A 227 13.18 22.69 4.81
CA ALA A 227 12.82 22.40 3.43
C ALA A 227 12.33 23.70 2.75
N ILE A 228 12.84 23.99 1.56
CA ILE A 228 12.42 25.15 0.76
C ILE A 228 11.80 24.71 -0.56
N TRP A 229 11.10 25.62 -1.23
CA TRP A 229 10.50 25.36 -2.54
C TRP A 229 10.67 26.56 -3.47
N ASP A 230 11.68 26.53 -4.34
CA ASP A 230 11.92 27.59 -5.31
C ASP A 230 12.68 27.11 -6.56
N GLY A 231 13.06 28.03 -7.45
CA GLY A 231 13.79 27.77 -8.70
C GLY A 231 15.21 27.19 -8.58
N SER A 232 15.76 27.05 -7.37
CA SER A 232 17.15 26.63 -7.16
C SER A 232 17.35 25.11 -7.21
N THR A 233 18.61 24.68 -7.11
CA THR A 233 19.03 23.29 -6.92
C THR A 233 19.71 23.11 -5.56
N ALA A 234 19.30 23.90 -4.56
CA ALA A 234 19.87 23.80 -3.21
C ALA A 234 19.57 22.41 -2.62
N GLU A 235 20.48 21.92 -1.79
CA GLU A 235 20.36 20.58 -1.19
C GLU A 235 19.10 20.44 -0.32
N ASN A 236 18.57 21.51 0.25
CA ASN A 236 17.34 21.50 1.04
C ASN A 236 16.09 21.94 0.24
N ASN A 237 16.19 22.08 -1.09
CA ASN A 237 15.04 22.41 -1.94
C ASN A 237 14.25 21.13 -2.24
N TRP A 238 13.06 21.05 -1.65
CA TRP A 238 12.20 19.87 -1.77
C TRP A 238 11.71 19.64 -3.19
N ARG A 239 11.36 20.67 -3.96
CA ARG A 239 10.96 20.50 -5.38
C ARG A 239 12.05 19.78 -6.17
N TYR A 240 13.28 20.28 -6.06
CA TYR A 240 14.43 19.71 -6.76
C TYR A 240 14.76 18.28 -6.29
N ALA A 241 14.63 18.01 -5.00
CA ALA A 241 14.83 16.68 -4.46
C ALA A 241 13.73 15.70 -4.89
N ALA A 242 12.47 16.14 -4.90
CA ALA A 242 11.33 15.36 -5.37
C ALA A 242 11.48 14.97 -6.85
N GLU A 243 11.93 15.88 -7.71
CA GLU A 243 12.26 15.59 -9.12
C GLU A 243 13.33 14.49 -9.23
N ARG A 244 14.38 14.55 -8.39
CA ARG A 244 15.44 13.52 -8.35
C ARG A 244 14.94 12.19 -7.80
N GLY A 245 14.13 12.21 -6.75
CA GLY A 245 13.54 11.01 -6.12
C GLY A 245 12.57 10.31 -7.06
N ALA A 246 11.71 11.08 -7.73
CA ALA A 246 10.81 10.59 -8.76
C ALA A 246 11.59 9.94 -9.91
N ALA A 247 12.65 10.58 -10.41
CA ALA A 247 13.50 9.98 -11.43
C ALA A 247 14.14 8.66 -10.97
N ALA A 248 14.64 8.59 -9.73
CA ALA A 248 15.22 7.37 -9.18
C ALA A 248 14.22 6.19 -9.13
N CYS A 249 12.93 6.48 -8.87
CA CYS A 249 11.85 5.49 -8.93
C CYS A 249 11.46 5.13 -10.37
N LEU A 250 11.14 6.14 -11.19
CA LEU A 250 10.50 5.99 -12.50
C LEU A 250 11.46 5.45 -13.57
N GLU A 251 12.77 5.63 -13.41
CA GLU A 251 13.78 4.94 -14.23
C GLU A 251 13.73 3.41 -14.05
N GLN A 252 13.28 2.91 -12.90
CA GLN A 252 13.17 1.47 -12.60
C GLN A 252 11.76 0.93 -12.83
N ASN A 253 10.74 1.68 -12.38
CA ASN A 253 9.33 1.36 -12.61
C ASN A 253 8.56 2.60 -13.09
N PRO A 254 8.28 2.71 -14.41
CA PRO A 254 7.62 3.88 -14.99
C PRO A 254 6.11 3.95 -14.70
N ASN A 255 5.53 2.93 -14.04
CA ASN A 255 4.11 2.81 -13.76
C ASN A 255 3.73 3.21 -12.31
N LEU A 256 4.70 3.60 -11.48
CA LEU A 256 4.43 4.05 -10.11
C LEU A 256 3.85 5.45 -10.10
N LEU A 257 2.77 5.64 -9.34
CA LEU A 257 2.41 6.98 -8.88
C LEU A 257 3.47 7.49 -7.90
N ILE A 258 3.86 8.76 -8.08
CA ILE A 258 4.82 9.44 -7.22
C ILE A 258 4.06 10.50 -6.42
N MET A 259 4.00 10.30 -5.11
CA MET A 259 3.44 11.29 -4.20
C MET A 259 4.52 12.30 -3.80
N VAL A 260 4.17 13.57 -3.94
CA VAL A 260 5.00 14.70 -3.49
C VAL A 260 4.23 15.50 -2.47
N GLU A 261 4.65 15.45 -1.22
CA GLU A 261 4.11 16.31 -0.17
C GLU A 261 4.58 17.77 -0.31
N GLY A 262 4.03 18.66 0.50
CA GLY A 262 4.38 20.08 0.56
C GLY A 262 5.56 20.35 1.49
N ILE A 263 5.75 21.62 1.86
CA ILE A 263 6.68 22.04 2.92
C ILE A 263 5.92 22.68 4.10
N GLU A 264 6.59 23.14 5.16
CA GLU A 264 5.92 23.84 6.27
C GLU A 264 5.67 25.34 5.97
N VAL A 265 6.68 26.04 5.43
CA VAL A 265 6.65 27.50 5.29
C VAL A 265 6.93 27.97 3.87
N TYR A 266 6.24 29.02 3.43
CA TYR A 266 6.53 29.72 2.18
C TYR A 266 6.68 31.22 2.43
N PRO A 267 7.75 31.90 1.95
CA PRO A 267 7.96 33.31 2.24
C PRO A 267 6.82 34.18 1.75
N LYS A 268 6.47 35.21 2.53
CA LYS A 268 5.58 36.28 2.09
C LYS A 268 6.32 37.23 1.15
N PHE A 269 6.65 36.77 -0.05
CA PHE A 269 7.39 37.55 -1.04
C PHE A 269 6.69 38.87 -1.37
N GLU A 270 5.36 38.90 -1.32
CA GLU A 270 4.52 40.10 -1.48
C GLU A 270 4.82 41.18 -0.42
N ASN A 271 5.35 40.80 0.73
CA ASN A 271 5.77 41.68 1.82
C ASN A 271 7.29 41.92 1.85
N GLY A 272 8.01 41.54 0.78
CA GLY A 272 9.46 41.69 0.68
C GLY A 272 10.26 40.73 1.58
N LYS A 273 9.64 39.62 2.01
CA LYS A 273 10.29 38.55 2.77
C LYS A 273 10.95 37.54 1.83
N ASP A 274 11.85 36.72 2.38
CA ASP A 274 12.58 35.68 1.64
C ASP A 274 12.94 34.49 2.56
N TRP A 275 13.57 33.47 2.00
CA TRP A 275 14.03 32.29 2.76
C TRP A 275 15.06 32.59 3.87
N ASN A 276 15.74 33.74 3.82
CA ASN A 276 16.70 34.15 4.85
C ASN A 276 16.04 34.97 5.98
N SER A 277 14.75 35.27 5.85
CA SER A 277 14.00 35.97 6.87
C SER A 277 13.94 35.14 8.16
N PRO A 278 13.94 35.77 9.35
CA PRO A 278 13.90 35.04 10.61
C PRO A 278 12.61 34.23 10.74
N ALA A 279 12.69 33.04 11.34
CA ALA A 279 11.54 32.17 11.57
C ALA A 279 10.38 32.87 12.31
N VAL A 280 10.69 33.75 13.25
CA VAL A 280 9.72 34.49 14.07
C VAL A 280 10.15 35.96 14.19
N ASP A 281 9.21 36.88 13.97
CA ASP A 281 9.38 38.28 14.39
C ASP A 281 8.88 38.44 15.83
N TYR A 282 9.81 38.31 16.79
CA TYR A 282 9.52 38.44 18.21
C TYR A 282 9.04 39.84 18.63
N ALA A 283 9.33 40.88 17.84
CA ALA A 283 8.86 42.24 18.15
C ALA A 283 7.37 42.42 17.82
N HIS A 284 6.83 41.58 16.94
CA HIS A 284 5.44 41.63 16.46
C HIS A 284 4.82 40.23 16.48
N TYR A 285 5.07 39.47 17.55
CA TYR A 285 4.66 38.06 17.65
C TYR A 285 3.16 37.86 17.40
N ASP A 286 2.32 38.75 17.94
CA ASP A 286 0.87 38.70 17.84
C ASP A 286 0.30 39.27 16.53
N ASP A 287 1.14 39.69 15.57
CA ASP A 287 0.72 40.16 14.25
C ASP A 287 1.11 39.14 13.16
N PRO A 288 0.15 38.32 12.70
CA PRO A 288 0.38 37.36 11.61
C PRO A 288 0.88 38.02 10.32
N ASN A 289 0.55 39.29 10.07
CA ASN A 289 1.01 40.00 8.87
C ASN A 289 2.48 40.42 8.96
N ALA A 290 3.00 40.59 10.18
CA ALA A 290 4.41 40.89 10.41
C ALA A 290 5.31 39.65 10.25
N GLN A 291 4.76 38.45 10.48
CA GLN A 291 5.49 37.19 10.32
C GLN A 291 5.96 36.97 8.88
N ALA A 292 7.15 36.39 8.73
CA ALA A 292 7.85 36.33 7.45
C ALA A 292 7.29 35.28 6.46
N PHE A 293 6.55 34.30 6.98
CA PHE A 293 6.14 33.13 6.22
C PHE A 293 4.63 32.92 6.27
N HIS A 294 4.07 32.43 5.16
CA HIS A 294 2.82 31.67 5.14
C HIS A 294 3.12 30.29 5.73
N GLY A 295 2.67 30.03 6.94
CA GLY A 295 2.80 28.73 7.60
C GLY A 295 1.67 27.78 7.19
N ALA A 296 1.95 26.49 7.19
CA ALA A 296 1.01 25.39 7.00
C ALA A 296 1.33 24.25 7.97
N TRP A 297 0.55 23.17 7.90
CA TRP A 297 0.99 21.87 8.42
C TRP A 297 2.30 21.45 7.75
N TRP A 298 3.10 20.63 8.43
CA TRP A 298 4.25 19.99 7.81
C TRP A 298 3.77 19.14 6.63
N GLY A 299 4.48 19.15 5.49
CA GLY A 299 3.97 18.51 4.27
C GLY A 299 2.74 19.20 3.64
N GLY A 300 2.26 20.33 4.19
CA GLY A 300 0.99 20.93 3.79
C GLY A 300 1.09 22.04 2.75
N ASN A 301 2.23 22.74 2.62
CA ASN A 301 2.34 23.98 1.85
C ASN A 301 2.79 23.79 0.39
N PHE A 302 1.88 24.05 -0.56
CA PHE A 302 2.13 23.94 -2.00
C PHE A 302 2.10 25.29 -2.73
N ARG A 303 2.20 26.42 -2.03
CA ARG A 303 2.24 27.76 -2.67
C ARG A 303 3.28 27.85 -3.78
N GLY A 304 4.42 27.20 -3.57
CA GLY A 304 5.52 27.14 -4.53
C GLY A 304 5.17 26.47 -5.85
N VAL A 305 4.14 25.61 -5.92
CA VAL A 305 3.74 24.91 -7.15
C VAL A 305 3.25 25.87 -8.24
N ARG A 306 2.66 27.02 -7.88
CA ARG A 306 2.16 28.00 -8.86
C ARG A 306 3.27 28.56 -9.75
N ASP A 307 4.43 28.80 -9.15
CA ASP A 307 5.59 29.38 -9.84
C ASP A 307 6.62 28.32 -10.25
N TYR A 308 6.69 27.23 -9.49
CA TYR A 308 7.70 26.18 -9.58
C TYR A 308 7.04 24.79 -9.43
N PRO A 309 6.20 24.35 -10.38
CA PRO A 309 5.63 23.00 -10.34
C PRO A 309 6.72 21.94 -10.44
N VAL A 310 6.51 20.79 -9.83
CA VAL A 310 7.36 19.60 -10.03
C VAL A 310 7.23 19.12 -11.48
N ASP A 311 8.38 18.91 -12.13
CA ASP A 311 8.49 18.45 -13.50
C ASP A 311 9.09 17.04 -13.55
N LEU A 312 8.29 16.04 -13.90
CA LEU A 312 8.71 14.64 -14.06
C LEU A 312 9.02 14.29 -15.52
N GLY A 313 9.08 15.27 -16.43
CA GLY A 313 9.37 15.07 -17.84
C GLY A 313 8.31 14.21 -18.53
N GLU A 314 8.73 13.12 -19.17
CA GLU A 314 7.81 12.21 -19.89
C GLU A 314 6.86 11.44 -18.96
N HIS A 315 7.15 11.38 -17.67
CA HIS A 315 6.34 10.70 -16.65
C HIS A 315 5.42 11.65 -15.87
N GLN A 316 5.11 12.84 -16.40
CA GLN A 316 4.26 13.81 -15.70
C GLN A 316 2.89 13.25 -15.28
N SER A 317 2.35 12.27 -16.02
CA SER A 317 1.12 11.55 -15.66
C SER A 317 1.27 10.62 -14.46
N GLN A 318 2.40 10.60 -13.76
CA GLN A 318 2.61 9.83 -12.53
C GLN A 318 2.65 10.72 -11.30
N LEU A 319 2.68 12.04 -11.45
CA LEU A 319 2.74 12.98 -10.33
C LEU A 319 1.38 13.10 -9.63
N VAL A 320 1.38 12.97 -8.31
CA VAL A 320 0.25 13.31 -7.44
C VAL A 320 0.79 14.15 -6.28
N TYR A 321 0.17 15.28 -5.99
CA TYR A 321 0.51 16.06 -4.79
C TYR A 321 -0.22 15.52 -3.56
N SER A 322 0.48 15.40 -2.43
CA SER A 322 -0.01 14.71 -1.24
C SER A 322 0.05 15.60 0.01
N PRO A 323 -0.91 16.52 0.23
CA PRO A 323 -0.92 17.34 1.44
C PRO A 323 -1.21 16.52 2.69
N HIS A 324 -0.70 16.99 3.83
CA HIS A 324 -1.18 16.61 5.16
C HIS A 324 -2.01 17.75 5.76
N ASP A 325 -3.07 17.41 6.49
CA ASP A 325 -3.90 18.38 7.19
C ASP A 325 -4.46 17.79 8.48
N TYR A 326 -4.30 18.54 9.57
CA TYR A 326 -4.69 18.13 10.91
C TYR A 326 -5.61 19.15 11.59
N GLY A 327 -6.24 18.70 12.67
CA GLY A 327 -7.17 19.47 13.46
C GLY A 327 -6.55 20.16 14.68
N PRO A 328 -7.36 20.89 15.45
CA PRO A 328 -6.91 21.69 16.60
C PRO A 328 -6.29 20.87 17.75
N LEU A 329 -6.50 19.55 17.81
CA LEU A 329 -5.89 18.69 18.84
C LEU A 329 -4.43 18.33 18.56
N VAL A 330 -4.00 18.37 17.28
CA VAL A 330 -2.59 18.24 16.94
C VAL A 330 -1.88 19.56 17.21
N TRP A 331 -2.44 20.67 16.73
CA TRP A 331 -1.98 22.03 17.06
C TRP A 331 -3.08 23.08 16.86
N GLU A 332 -3.22 24.00 17.81
CA GLU A 332 -4.18 25.11 17.74
C GLU A 332 -3.68 26.25 16.83
N GLN A 333 -3.84 26.05 15.52
CA GLN A 333 -3.50 27.03 14.49
C GLN A 333 -4.39 28.28 14.55
N GLU A 334 -3.89 29.41 14.04
CA GLU A 334 -4.60 30.71 14.07
C GLU A 334 -5.98 30.66 13.39
N TRP A 335 -6.14 29.86 12.34
CA TRP A 335 -7.42 29.71 11.63
C TRP A 335 -8.49 28.96 12.44
N PHE A 336 -8.12 28.30 13.55
CA PHE A 336 -9.06 27.69 14.49
C PHE A 336 -9.47 28.63 15.64
N LYS A 337 -8.79 29.76 15.84
CA LYS A 337 -9.05 30.71 16.96
C LYS A 337 -10.27 31.61 16.73
N LYS A 338 -11.20 31.17 15.89
CA LYS A 338 -12.48 31.79 15.58
C LYS A 338 -13.49 30.68 15.23
N ASP A 339 -14.78 31.03 15.15
CA ASP A 339 -15.75 30.10 14.61
C ASP A 339 -15.42 29.80 13.14
N PHE A 340 -14.86 28.63 12.90
CA PHE A 340 -14.43 28.22 11.56
C PHE A 340 -15.53 27.44 10.84
N THR A 341 -15.60 27.62 9.54
CA THR A 341 -16.46 26.89 8.60
C THR A 341 -15.60 26.43 7.43
N ARG A 342 -16.13 25.59 6.54
CA ARG A 342 -15.44 25.27 5.29
C ARG A 342 -15.00 26.53 4.54
N GLN A 343 -15.87 27.54 4.46
CA GLN A 343 -15.57 28.78 3.74
C GLN A 343 -14.39 29.52 4.36
N THR A 344 -14.38 29.69 5.69
CA THR A 344 -13.26 30.38 6.35
C THR A 344 -11.99 29.54 6.27
N LEU A 345 -12.07 28.21 6.40
CA LEU A 345 -10.89 27.34 6.24
C LEU A 345 -10.31 27.44 4.82
N LEU A 346 -11.15 27.50 3.78
CA LEU A 346 -10.70 27.77 2.41
C LEU A 346 -10.02 29.14 2.29
N GLU A 347 -10.63 30.19 2.84
CA GLU A 347 -10.11 31.56 2.78
C GLU A 347 -8.82 31.78 3.58
N ASP A 348 -8.73 31.20 4.78
CA ASP A 348 -7.63 31.44 5.71
C ASP A 348 -6.45 30.50 5.46
N TYR A 349 -6.70 29.28 4.95
CA TYR A 349 -5.71 28.23 4.90
C TYR A 349 -5.79 27.37 3.63
N TRP A 350 -6.82 26.55 3.43
CA TRP A 350 -6.82 25.46 2.45
C TRP A 350 -6.58 25.94 1.02
N TYR A 351 -7.28 26.98 0.53
CA TYR A 351 -7.26 27.35 -0.88
C TYR A 351 -5.86 27.69 -1.37
N ASP A 352 -5.22 28.68 -0.75
CA ASP A 352 -3.88 29.12 -1.17
C ASP A 352 -2.78 28.12 -0.80
N THR A 353 -3.06 27.16 0.08
CA THR A 353 -2.06 26.19 0.55
C THR A 353 -2.01 24.95 -0.32
N TRP A 354 -3.15 24.29 -0.56
CA TRP A 354 -3.18 23.02 -1.29
C TRP A 354 -4.46 22.84 -2.12
N ALA A 355 -5.61 23.39 -1.70
CA ALA A 355 -6.89 23.13 -2.34
C ALA A 355 -7.01 23.73 -3.76
N PHE A 356 -6.24 24.78 -4.08
CA PHE A 356 -6.19 25.28 -5.45
C PHE A 356 -5.76 24.22 -6.48
N LEU A 357 -4.97 23.22 -6.07
CA LEU A 357 -4.48 22.17 -6.98
C LEU A 357 -5.65 21.35 -7.55
N VAL A 358 -6.63 21.00 -6.71
CA VAL A 358 -7.83 20.27 -7.12
C VAL A 358 -8.91 21.19 -7.70
N GLU A 359 -9.11 22.39 -7.12
CA GLU A 359 -10.12 23.36 -7.58
C GLU A 359 -9.83 23.89 -8.99
N GLU A 360 -8.55 24.10 -9.32
CA GLU A 360 -8.12 24.60 -10.63
C GLU A 360 -7.74 23.45 -11.60
N LYS A 361 -7.92 22.19 -11.19
CA LYS A 361 -7.56 20.98 -11.95
C LYS A 361 -6.09 20.95 -12.42
N ILE A 362 -5.18 21.34 -11.54
CA ILE A 362 -3.73 21.30 -11.78
C ILE A 362 -3.21 19.86 -11.59
N SER A 363 -3.69 19.17 -10.57
CA SER A 363 -3.31 17.80 -10.20
C SER A 363 -4.40 17.17 -9.35
N PRO A 364 -4.61 15.85 -9.40
CA PRO A 364 -5.32 15.16 -8.32
C PRO A 364 -4.56 15.37 -7.01
N LEU A 365 -5.28 15.24 -5.90
CA LEU A 365 -4.72 15.25 -4.56
C LEU A 365 -4.96 13.93 -3.85
N LEU A 366 -3.97 13.50 -3.07
CA LEU A 366 -4.14 12.47 -2.05
C LEU A 366 -3.84 13.10 -0.69
N MET A 367 -4.83 13.27 0.18
CA MET A 367 -4.59 13.72 1.55
C MET A 367 -3.85 12.59 2.30
N GLY A 368 -2.52 12.68 2.38
CA GLY A 368 -1.64 11.61 2.85
C GLY A 368 -1.84 11.30 4.34
N GLU A 369 -2.19 12.32 5.11
CA GLU A 369 -2.58 12.16 6.50
C GLU A 369 -3.68 13.15 6.87
N TRP A 370 -4.73 12.61 7.47
CA TRP A 370 -5.74 13.34 8.21
C TRP A 370 -6.28 12.43 9.31
N GLY A 371 -6.52 12.98 10.51
CA GLY A 371 -6.92 12.17 11.64
C GLY A 371 -7.02 12.96 12.94
N GLY A 372 -7.47 12.30 13.99
CA GLY A 372 -7.62 12.90 15.31
C GLY A 372 -8.57 12.14 16.23
N PHE A 373 -8.57 12.54 17.50
CA PHE A 373 -9.57 12.07 18.46
C PHE A 373 -10.96 12.66 18.15
N LEU A 374 -11.99 11.86 18.41
CA LEU A 374 -13.39 12.26 18.22
C LEU A 374 -14.21 12.20 19.51
N ASP A 375 -13.73 11.46 20.50
CA ASP A 375 -14.46 11.22 21.73
C ASP A 375 -14.52 12.50 22.60
N ALA A 376 -15.55 12.55 23.45
CA ALA A 376 -15.81 13.71 24.30
C ALA A 376 -14.77 13.90 25.42
N GLU A 377 -13.91 12.91 25.71
CA GLU A 377 -12.85 13.04 26.70
C GLU A 377 -11.69 13.86 26.12
N HIS A 378 -11.28 13.59 24.88
CA HIS A 378 -10.20 14.31 24.20
C HIS A 378 -10.68 15.59 23.48
N ASP A 379 -11.89 15.61 22.91
CA ASP A 379 -12.47 16.75 22.18
C ASP A 379 -13.71 17.34 22.90
N PRO A 380 -13.53 17.97 24.09
CA PRO A 380 -14.66 18.47 24.87
C PRO A 380 -15.39 19.66 24.22
N THR A 381 -14.75 20.38 23.29
CA THR A 381 -15.39 21.48 22.55
C THR A 381 -16.12 21.00 21.31
N GLY A 382 -15.73 19.85 20.75
CA GLY A 382 -16.23 19.31 19.49
C GLY A 382 -15.58 19.95 18.26
N ASP A 383 -14.55 20.78 18.45
CA ASP A 383 -13.91 21.50 17.36
C ASP A 383 -13.09 20.56 16.46
N ASN A 384 -12.46 19.53 17.03
CA ASN A 384 -11.73 18.57 16.22
C ASN A 384 -12.66 17.74 15.34
N ARG A 385 -13.75 17.23 15.94
CA ARG A 385 -14.82 16.56 15.19
C ARG A 385 -15.41 17.46 14.10
N LYS A 386 -15.62 18.75 14.40
CA LYS A 386 -16.11 19.73 13.43
C LYS A 386 -15.13 19.89 12.27
N TRP A 387 -13.84 20.10 12.53
CA TRP A 387 -12.82 20.21 11.50
C TRP A 387 -12.73 18.94 10.66
N MET A 388 -12.62 17.76 11.29
CA MET A 388 -12.58 16.47 10.59
C MET A 388 -13.78 16.31 9.67
N GLY A 389 -14.98 16.74 10.12
CA GLY A 389 -16.21 16.63 9.33
C GLY A 389 -16.19 17.55 8.11
N LEU A 390 -15.71 18.79 8.29
CA LEU A 390 -15.57 19.75 7.20
C LEU A 390 -14.58 19.27 6.13
N LEU A 391 -13.45 18.69 6.56
CA LEU A 391 -12.43 18.15 5.65
C LEU A 391 -12.94 16.90 4.93
N ARG A 392 -13.47 15.91 5.66
CA ARG A 392 -14.07 14.69 5.10
C ARG A 392 -15.10 15.02 4.02
N ASP A 393 -16.05 15.90 4.33
CA ASP A 393 -17.12 16.25 3.41
C ASP A 393 -16.59 17.02 2.18
N TYR A 394 -15.50 17.78 2.33
CA TYR A 394 -14.83 18.45 1.21
C TYR A 394 -14.08 17.46 0.31
N MET A 395 -13.40 16.47 0.91
CA MET A 395 -12.73 15.39 0.15
C MET A 395 -13.72 14.55 -0.64
N ILE A 396 -14.87 14.22 -0.06
CA ILE A 396 -15.97 13.53 -0.77
C ILE A 396 -16.44 14.37 -1.96
N GLU A 397 -16.74 15.66 -1.74
CA GLU A 397 -17.24 16.55 -2.80
C GLU A 397 -16.26 16.71 -3.95
N LYS A 398 -14.97 16.84 -3.65
CA LYS A 398 -13.90 17.05 -4.64
C LYS A 398 -13.26 15.76 -5.13
N ARG A 399 -13.71 14.61 -4.64
CA ARG A 399 -13.13 13.29 -4.92
C ARG A 399 -11.62 13.26 -4.63
N ILE A 400 -11.19 13.90 -3.55
CA ILE A 400 -9.79 13.88 -3.09
C ILE A 400 -9.51 12.49 -2.53
N HIS A 401 -8.44 11.86 -3.01
CA HIS A 401 -7.93 10.60 -2.46
C HIS A 401 -7.45 10.82 -1.03
N HIS A 402 -7.40 9.81 -0.18
CA HIS A 402 -6.92 10.01 1.19
C HIS A 402 -6.42 8.75 1.86
N THR A 403 -5.57 8.94 2.87
CA THR A 403 -5.25 7.93 3.86
C THR A 403 -5.47 8.48 5.26
N PHE A 404 -6.28 7.77 6.05
CA PHE A 404 -6.61 8.15 7.42
C PHE A 404 -5.45 7.80 8.37
N TRP A 405 -4.99 8.80 9.13
CA TRP A 405 -4.02 8.61 10.21
C TRP A 405 -4.75 8.29 11.53
N CYS A 406 -4.67 7.07 12.05
CA CYS A 406 -4.01 5.87 11.51
C CYS A 406 -4.79 4.60 11.88
N PHE A 407 -4.38 3.44 11.38
CA PHE A 407 -4.85 2.16 11.88
C PHE A 407 -4.46 1.95 13.35
N ASN A 408 -3.23 2.29 13.70
CA ASN A 408 -2.61 2.04 15.00
C ASN A 408 -3.37 2.65 16.20
N GLU A 409 -3.41 1.96 17.35
CA GLU A 409 -3.93 2.57 18.60
C GLU A 409 -2.93 3.54 19.26
N ASN A 410 -1.64 3.43 18.94
CA ASN A 410 -0.54 4.06 19.69
C ASN A 410 -0.04 5.39 19.09
N SER A 411 -0.85 6.08 18.29
CA SER A 411 -0.61 7.49 17.94
C SER A 411 -1.06 8.40 19.08
N GLY A 412 -0.15 9.22 19.62
CA GLY A 412 -0.36 9.89 20.91
C GLY A 412 -1.33 11.08 20.89
N ASP A 413 -1.45 11.77 19.76
CA ASP A 413 -2.22 12.99 19.56
C ASP A 413 -3.48 12.78 18.70
N THR A 414 -3.61 11.61 18.06
CA THR A 414 -4.76 11.25 17.22
C THR A 414 -5.50 9.98 17.65
N GLY A 415 -4.85 9.08 18.40
CA GLY A 415 -5.24 7.68 18.47
C GLY A 415 -5.31 7.06 17.06
N GLY A 416 -6.14 6.05 16.86
CA GLY A 416 -6.40 5.52 15.51
C GLY A 416 -7.70 4.73 15.41
N LEU A 417 -7.82 3.94 14.35
CA LEU A 417 -8.96 3.08 14.04
C LEU A 417 -9.04 1.87 14.97
N ILE A 418 -7.92 1.47 15.59
CA ILE A 418 -7.93 0.60 16.76
C ILE A 418 -8.12 1.43 18.02
N ALA A 419 -9.07 1.00 18.86
CA ALA A 419 -9.45 1.70 20.07
C ALA A 419 -8.32 1.69 21.11
N GLY A 420 -7.98 2.88 21.61
CA GLY A 420 -6.94 3.05 22.61
C GLY A 420 -7.21 2.30 23.90
N GLY A 421 -6.17 1.67 24.46
CA GLY A 421 -6.26 0.94 25.74
C GLY A 421 -6.91 -0.45 25.63
N THR A 422 -7.22 -0.91 24.41
CA THR A 422 -7.73 -2.27 24.17
C THR A 422 -6.62 -3.27 23.92
N ASN A 423 -5.37 -2.81 23.77
CA ASN A 423 -4.22 -3.64 23.44
C ASN A 423 -4.43 -4.35 22.10
N TRP A 424 -4.83 -3.58 21.09
CA TRP A 424 -4.98 -4.01 19.70
C TRP A 424 -6.09 -5.03 19.43
N THR A 425 -7.09 -5.13 20.29
CA THR A 425 -8.15 -6.15 20.16
C THR A 425 -9.46 -5.63 19.60
N GLU A 426 -9.70 -4.31 19.62
CA GLU A 426 -11.00 -3.74 19.24
C GLU A 426 -10.83 -2.52 18.33
N TRP A 427 -11.72 -2.41 17.34
CA TRP A 427 -11.86 -1.22 16.52
C TRP A 427 -12.54 -0.09 17.31
N ASP A 428 -12.12 1.14 17.06
CA ASP A 428 -12.83 2.35 17.46
C ASP A 428 -14.03 2.54 16.52
N GLN A 429 -15.17 1.98 16.92
CA GLN A 429 -16.39 1.98 16.10
C GLN A 429 -16.89 3.40 15.81
N GLU A 430 -16.77 4.34 16.75
CA GLU A 430 -17.20 5.72 16.53
C GLU A 430 -16.35 6.41 15.46
N LYS A 431 -15.03 6.16 15.49
CA LYS A 431 -14.11 6.70 14.49
C LYS A 431 -14.27 6.03 13.13
N TYR A 432 -14.46 4.71 13.11
CA TYR A 432 -14.75 4.00 11.87
C TYR A 432 -16.05 4.51 11.21
N GLU A 433 -17.15 4.59 11.95
CA GLU A 433 -18.44 5.11 11.44
C GLU A 433 -18.33 6.56 10.95
N PHE A 434 -17.44 7.34 11.54
CA PHE A 434 -17.15 8.69 11.08
C PHE A 434 -16.41 8.72 9.73
N VAL A 435 -15.47 7.80 9.51
CA VAL A 435 -14.63 7.73 8.30
C VAL A 435 -15.34 7.01 7.15
N GLU A 436 -16.16 6.00 7.44
CA GLU A 436 -16.84 5.13 6.47
C GLU A 436 -17.49 5.88 5.27
N PRO A 437 -18.18 7.03 5.45
CA PRO A 437 -18.75 7.79 4.32
C PRO A 437 -17.74 8.31 3.30
N SER A 438 -16.45 8.37 3.65
CA SER A 438 -15.36 8.77 2.77
C SER A 438 -14.65 7.60 2.09
N LEU A 439 -15.11 6.36 2.30
CA LEU A 439 -14.56 5.17 1.65
C LEU A 439 -15.24 4.91 0.31
N TRP A 440 -14.50 4.34 -0.65
CA TRP A 440 -15.04 4.14 -1.98
C TRP A 440 -16.06 3.00 -2.03
N GLN A 441 -17.32 3.38 -2.24
CA GLN A 441 -18.47 2.49 -2.28
C GLN A 441 -19.28 2.70 -3.56
N ASN A 442 -19.93 1.63 -4.03
CA ASN A 442 -20.95 1.72 -5.06
C ASN A 442 -22.33 2.10 -4.45
N GLU A 443 -23.35 2.25 -5.30
CA GLU A 443 -24.71 2.62 -4.86
C GLU A 443 -25.38 1.57 -3.94
N ASP A 444 -24.92 0.32 -3.97
CA ASP A 444 -25.40 -0.77 -3.12
C ASP A 444 -24.64 -0.85 -1.77
N GLY A 445 -23.69 0.06 -1.52
CA GLY A 445 -22.84 0.06 -0.33
C GLY A 445 -21.76 -1.03 -0.33
N LYS A 446 -21.38 -1.54 -1.51
CA LYS A 446 -20.23 -2.45 -1.66
C LYS A 446 -18.94 -1.65 -1.79
N TYR A 447 -17.91 -2.04 -1.03
CA TYR A 447 -16.59 -1.45 -1.13
C TYR A 447 -15.88 -1.84 -2.42
N ILE A 448 -15.12 -0.91 -2.99
CA ILE A 448 -14.49 -1.10 -4.30
C ILE A 448 -12.99 -1.26 -4.13
N SER A 449 -12.47 -2.42 -4.57
CA SER A 449 -11.03 -2.64 -4.69
C SER A 449 -10.44 -1.81 -5.84
N LEU A 450 -9.15 -1.53 -5.75
CA LEU A 450 -8.36 -1.00 -6.87
C LEU A 450 -7.88 -2.12 -7.82
N ASP A 451 -8.09 -3.38 -7.47
CA ASP A 451 -7.70 -4.55 -8.25
C ASP A 451 -8.82 -4.95 -9.23
N HIS A 452 -8.45 -5.20 -10.48
CA HIS A 452 -9.40 -5.58 -11.53
C HIS A 452 -10.05 -6.95 -11.30
N LYS A 453 -9.42 -7.86 -10.56
CA LYS A 453 -9.88 -9.25 -10.40
C LYS A 453 -10.29 -9.57 -8.97
N ILE A 454 -9.57 -9.04 -7.99
CA ILE A 454 -9.73 -9.39 -6.57
C ILE A 454 -10.71 -8.42 -5.91
N PRO A 455 -11.86 -8.89 -5.40
CA PRO A 455 -12.75 -8.07 -4.59
C PRO A 455 -12.07 -7.61 -3.30
N LEU A 456 -12.46 -6.44 -2.79
CA LEU A 456 -11.93 -5.93 -1.53
C LEU A 456 -12.41 -6.80 -0.35
N GLY A 457 -11.46 -7.30 0.44
CA GLY A 457 -11.73 -8.05 1.67
C GLY A 457 -12.29 -9.46 1.46
N LYS A 458 -12.64 -10.12 2.57
CA LYS A 458 -13.06 -11.53 2.62
C LYS A 458 -14.49 -11.72 3.13
N SER A 459 -15.09 -10.70 3.73
CA SER A 459 -16.43 -10.74 4.30
C SER A 459 -17.55 -10.73 3.25
N GLY A 460 -17.22 -10.53 1.97
CA GLY A 460 -18.17 -10.50 0.85
C GLY A 460 -18.91 -9.16 0.71
N ASN A 461 -18.43 -8.11 1.38
CA ASN A 461 -18.93 -6.74 1.25
C ASN A 461 -18.17 -5.91 0.20
N GLY A 462 -17.07 -6.41 -0.37
CA GLY A 462 -16.36 -5.76 -1.47
C GLY A 462 -16.64 -6.36 -2.86
N ILE A 463 -16.24 -5.60 -3.88
CA ILE A 463 -16.24 -5.97 -5.32
C ILE A 463 -14.91 -5.57 -5.95
N SER A 464 -14.56 -6.19 -7.08
CA SER A 464 -13.38 -5.80 -7.88
C SER A 464 -13.65 -4.54 -8.69
N LEU A 465 -12.58 -3.92 -9.19
CA LEU A 465 -12.67 -2.74 -10.05
C LEU A 465 -13.42 -3.05 -11.36
N THR A 466 -13.18 -4.23 -11.95
CA THR A 466 -13.88 -4.70 -13.15
C THR A 466 -15.38 -4.84 -12.91
N ASP A 467 -15.79 -5.40 -11.77
CA ASP A 467 -17.21 -5.56 -11.44
C ASP A 467 -17.90 -4.21 -11.24
N HIS A 468 -17.21 -3.23 -10.63
CA HIS A 468 -17.73 -1.87 -10.46
C HIS A 468 -18.07 -1.21 -11.81
N TYR A 469 -17.16 -1.30 -12.78
CA TYR A 469 -17.33 -0.67 -14.09
C TYR A 469 -18.19 -1.48 -15.06
N ASN A 470 -18.20 -2.81 -14.99
CA ASN A 470 -19.06 -3.65 -15.83
C ASN A 470 -20.49 -3.79 -15.29
N GLY A 471 -20.70 -3.59 -13.99
CA GLY A 471 -22.04 -3.51 -13.37
C GLY A 471 -22.75 -2.17 -13.63
N SER A 472 -22.01 -1.16 -14.06
CA SER A 472 -22.52 0.17 -14.39
C SER A 472 -22.74 0.30 -15.90
N SER A 473 -23.94 -0.02 -16.38
CA SER A 473 -24.30 0.28 -17.77
C SER A 473 -24.33 1.80 -18.00
N ASN A 474 -23.28 2.36 -18.62
CA ASN A 474 -23.41 3.62 -19.35
C ASN A 474 -22.65 3.59 -20.69
N PRO A 475 -23.25 4.10 -21.78
CA PRO A 475 -22.75 3.91 -23.14
C PRO A 475 -21.86 5.09 -23.53
N ASN A 476 -20.54 4.90 -23.57
CA ASN A 476 -19.64 5.58 -24.50
C ASN A 476 -18.19 5.15 -24.29
N THR A 477 -17.85 3.97 -24.81
CA THR A 477 -16.47 3.72 -25.22
C THR A 477 -16.54 3.03 -26.58
N THR A 478 -16.37 3.83 -27.63
CA THR A 478 -16.14 3.30 -28.98
C THR A 478 -14.69 2.82 -29.02
N THR A 479 -14.43 1.63 -28.48
CA THR A 479 -13.16 0.94 -28.72
C THR A 479 -13.35 0.06 -29.94
N THR A 480 -12.80 0.51 -31.06
CA THR A 480 -12.76 -0.22 -32.31
C THR A 480 -11.73 -1.34 -32.20
N THR A 481 -12.08 -2.45 -31.57
CA THR A 481 -11.31 -3.69 -31.69
C THR A 481 -11.90 -4.52 -32.81
N LYS A 482 -11.16 -4.63 -33.92
CA LYS A 482 -11.47 -5.56 -35.02
C LYS A 482 -11.39 -6.99 -34.50
N THR A 483 -12.51 -7.48 -33.98
CA THR A 483 -12.71 -8.90 -33.70
C THR A 483 -13.12 -9.59 -35.00
N THR A 484 -12.24 -10.47 -35.50
CA THR A 484 -12.59 -11.36 -36.60
C THR A 484 -13.61 -12.36 -36.09
N THR A 485 -14.85 -12.18 -36.56
CA THR A 485 -16.02 -12.99 -36.22
C THR A 485 -15.84 -14.44 -36.67
N ILE A 486 -15.94 -15.39 -35.74
CA ILE A 486 -16.53 -16.71 -36.03
C ILE A 486 -17.76 -16.83 -35.16
N THR A 487 -18.91 -16.81 -35.84
CA THR A 487 -20.25 -16.88 -35.28
C THR A 487 -20.58 -18.32 -34.86
N SER A 488 -21.07 -18.51 -33.65
CA SER A 488 -22.05 -19.55 -33.38
C SER A 488 -22.93 -19.16 -32.20
N THR A 489 -24.14 -18.76 -32.55
CA THR A 489 -25.30 -18.51 -31.70
C THR A 489 -25.66 -19.76 -30.90
N THR A 490 -25.84 -19.62 -29.58
CA THR A 490 -26.63 -20.58 -28.80
C THR A 490 -27.60 -19.83 -27.91
N SER A 491 -28.87 -19.94 -28.29
CA SER A 491 -30.05 -19.48 -27.57
C SER A 491 -30.22 -20.31 -26.29
N THR A 492 -30.38 -19.63 -25.16
CA THR A 492 -30.76 -20.22 -23.88
C THR A 492 -32.18 -20.79 -23.98
N THR A 493 -32.32 -22.10 -23.76
CA THR A 493 -33.63 -22.72 -23.49
C THR A 493 -33.53 -23.47 -22.16
N THR A 494 -34.22 -22.96 -21.15
CA THR A 494 -34.47 -23.63 -19.89
C THR A 494 -35.39 -24.82 -20.11
N SER A 495 -35.01 -25.99 -19.60
CA SER A 495 -35.92 -27.12 -19.45
C SER A 495 -35.50 -27.97 -18.26
N ASN A 496 -36.33 -27.93 -17.22
CA ASN A 496 -36.35 -28.90 -16.14
C ASN A 496 -36.73 -30.26 -16.72
N VAL A 497 -35.88 -31.27 -16.57
CA VAL A 497 -36.27 -32.68 -16.78
C VAL A 497 -35.74 -33.51 -15.63
N THR A 498 -36.68 -33.97 -14.80
CA THR A 498 -36.50 -35.09 -13.88
C THR A 498 -36.58 -36.38 -14.69
N THR A 499 -35.58 -37.27 -14.62
CA THR A 499 -35.75 -38.67 -15.03
C THR A 499 -34.89 -39.60 -14.19
N THR A 500 -35.56 -40.49 -13.46
CA THR A 500 -35.03 -41.67 -12.79
C THR A 500 -35.00 -42.83 -13.79
N VAL A 501 -33.87 -43.55 -13.95
CA VAL A 501 -33.85 -44.94 -14.46
C VAL A 501 -32.70 -45.74 -13.82
N ASN A 502 -33.07 -46.86 -13.21
CA ASN A 502 -32.20 -47.95 -12.76
C ASN A 502 -31.60 -48.74 -13.94
N GLY A 503 -30.33 -49.17 -13.83
CA GLY A 503 -29.94 -50.52 -14.26
C GLY A 503 -28.67 -50.70 -15.10
N THR A 504 -27.74 -51.45 -14.49
CA THR A 504 -26.72 -52.38 -15.04
C THR A 504 -25.33 -51.86 -15.44
N ILE A 505 -24.36 -52.38 -14.68
CA ILE A 505 -22.91 -52.30 -14.80
C ILE A 505 -22.45 -52.79 -16.17
N ASN A 506 -21.86 -51.89 -16.95
CA ASN A 506 -20.89 -52.22 -17.99
C ASN A 506 -19.62 -51.44 -17.65
N ASP A 507 -18.49 -52.12 -17.72
CA ASP A 507 -17.14 -51.66 -17.46
C ASP A 507 -16.76 -50.59 -18.50
N VAL A 508 -17.14 -49.33 -18.23
CA VAL A 508 -16.78 -48.17 -19.03
C VAL A 508 -15.54 -47.55 -18.39
N VAL A 509 -14.43 -47.52 -19.13
CA VAL A 509 -13.23 -46.77 -18.75
C VAL A 509 -13.66 -45.34 -18.39
N PRO A 510 -13.37 -44.83 -17.17
CA PRO A 510 -13.76 -43.48 -16.78
C PRO A 510 -13.16 -42.42 -17.72
N ASP A 511 -13.92 -41.35 -17.99
CA ASP A 511 -13.42 -40.17 -18.69
C ASP A 511 -12.64 -39.33 -17.66
N TYR A 512 -11.44 -39.80 -17.28
CA TYR A 512 -10.67 -39.24 -16.18
C TYR A 512 -10.41 -37.74 -16.38
N GLY A 513 -10.82 -36.94 -15.39
CA GLY A 513 -10.72 -35.49 -15.37
C GLY A 513 -12.01 -34.71 -15.70
N ASP A 514 -13.06 -35.35 -16.25
CA ASP A 514 -14.35 -34.70 -16.57
C ASP A 514 -15.33 -34.85 -15.38
N ALA A 515 -15.11 -34.07 -14.33
CA ALA A 515 -15.84 -34.14 -13.07
C ALA A 515 -17.29 -33.65 -13.20
N ASN A 516 -17.54 -32.64 -14.04
CA ASN A 516 -18.87 -32.07 -14.26
C ASN A 516 -19.70 -32.84 -15.31
N VAL A 517 -19.08 -33.78 -16.03
CA VAL A 517 -19.68 -34.66 -17.04
C VAL A 517 -20.18 -33.89 -18.27
N ASP A 518 -19.49 -32.80 -18.63
CA ASP A 518 -19.77 -32.01 -19.82
C ASP A 518 -19.06 -32.53 -21.08
N GLY A 519 -18.18 -33.52 -20.92
CA GLY A 519 -17.41 -34.15 -22.00
C GLY A 519 -16.12 -33.43 -22.35
N THR A 520 -15.71 -32.42 -21.58
CA THR A 520 -14.45 -31.70 -21.73
C THR A 520 -13.70 -31.64 -20.41
N VAL A 521 -12.41 -31.97 -20.41
CA VAL A 521 -11.56 -31.80 -19.22
C VAL A 521 -11.03 -30.37 -19.21
N ASN A 522 -11.47 -29.56 -18.25
CA ASN A 522 -11.07 -28.16 -18.10
C ASN A 522 -11.03 -27.72 -16.62
N LEU A 523 -10.77 -26.44 -16.35
CA LEU A 523 -10.62 -25.95 -14.98
C LEU A 523 -11.90 -26.06 -14.15
N ALA A 524 -13.08 -26.04 -14.78
CA ALA A 524 -14.36 -26.21 -14.09
C ALA A 524 -14.47 -27.56 -13.39
N ASP A 525 -13.82 -28.60 -13.92
CA ASP A 525 -13.78 -29.93 -13.30
C ASP A 525 -12.98 -29.94 -12.00
N ALA A 526 -11.78 -29.35 -12.03
CA ALA A 526 -10.95 -29.20 -10.85
C ALA A 526 -11.65 -28.34 -9.78
N VAL A 527 -12.32 -27.27 -10.20
CA VAL A 527 -13.09 -26.39 -9.31
C VAL A 527 -14.26 -27.14 -8.69
N LEU A 528 -15.00 -27.96 -9.46
CA LEU A 528 -16.11 -28.74 -8.92
C LEU A 528 -15.64 -29.75 -7.87
N ILE A 529 -14.51 -30.43 -8.09
CA ILE A 529 -13.90 -31.33 -7.10
C ILE A 529 -13.59 -30.53 -5.81
N MET A 530 -12.90 -29.40 -5.92
CA MET A 530 -12.55 -28.56 -4.77
C MET A 530 -13.80 -28.05 -4.02
N GLN A 531 -14.84 -27.65 -4.75
CA GLN A 531 -16.12 -27.20 -4.18
C GLN A 531 -16.85 -28.32 -3.42
N VAL A 532 -16.88 -29.54 -3.96
CA VAL A 532 -17.48 -30.71 -3.31
C VAL A 532 -16.69 -31.09 -2.05
N LYS A 533 -15.36 -30.97 -2.06
CA LYS A 533 -14.52 -31.25 -0.87
C LYS A 533 -14.63 -30.15 0.19
N ALA A 534 -14.75 -28.89 -0.21
CA ALA A 534 -14.86 -27.76 0.70
C ALA A 534 -16.26 -27.63 1.30
N ASN A 535 -17.33 -27.96 0.56
CA ASN A 535 -18.70 -27.86 1.02
C ASN A 535 -19.62 -28.95 0.44
N PRO A 536 -19.52 -30.19 0.94
CA PRO A 536 -20.28 -31.34 0.43
C PRO A 536 -21.80 -31.23 0.66
N ASN A 537 -22.25 -30.28 1.49
CA ASN A 537 -23.68 -30.02 1.72
C ASN A 537 -24.32 -29.17 0.61
N LYS A 538 -23.51 -28.42 -0.16
CA LYS A 538 -23.97 -27.51 -1.22
C LYS A 538 -23.69 -28.06 -2.62
N TYR A 539 -22.58 -28.76 -2.80
CA TYR A 539 -22.14 -29.29 -4.09
C TYR A 539 -22.01 -30.81 -4.02
N SER A 540 -22.40 -31.49 -5.10
CA SER A 540 -22.28 -32.94 -5.23
C SER A 540 -21.83 -33.33 -6.63
N LEU A 541 -21.12 -34.46 -6.72
CA LEU A 541 -20.82 -35.11 -7.99
C LEU A 541 -21.94 -36.09 -8.34
N THR A 542 -22.16 -36.32 -9.63
CA THR A 542 -22.96 -37.45 -10.09
C THR A 542 -22.15 -38.74 -9.93
N GLU A 543 -22.80 -39.91 -9.96
CA GLU A 543 -22.09 -41.20 -9.89
C GLU A 543 -21.04 -41.38 -11.03
N LYS A 544 -21.29 -40.79 -12.21
CA LYS A 544 -20.29 -40.72 -13.30
C LYS A 544 -19.20 -39.71 -12.97
N GLY A 545 -19.56 -38.53 -12.46
CA GLY A 545 -18.63 -37.50 -12.02
C GLY A 545 -17.67 -37.98 -10.95
N GLU A 546 -18.12 -38.79 -9.98
CA GLU A 546 -17.25 -39.40 -8.96
C GLU A 546 -16.19 -40.32 -9.56
N ARG A 547 -16.56 -41.15 -10.55
CA ARG A 547 -15.60 -42.04 -11.24
C ARG A 547 -14.63 -41.28 -12.14
N ASN A 548 -15.11 -40.25 -12.83
CA ASN A 548 -14.26 -39.39 -13.67
C ASN A 548 -13.30 -38.54 -12.82
N SER A 549 -13.72 -38.16 -11.61
CA SER A 549 -12.93 -37.33 -10.71
C SER A 549 -11.80 -38.07 -10.01
N ASP A 550 -11.86 -39.38 -9.83
CA ASP A 550 -10.82 -40.18 -9.15
C ASP A 550 -9.65 -40.48 -10.11
N CYS A 551 -8.85 -39.47 -10.40
CA CYS A 551 -7.83 -39.45 -11.45
C CYS A 551 -6.39 -39.34 -10.93
N SER A 552 -6.18 -39.46 -9.62
CA SER A 552 -4.86 -39.56 -8.97
C SER A 552 -4.90 -40.67 -7.91
N GLY A 553 -3.73 -41.15 -7.45
CA GLY A 553 -3.67 -41.94 -6.20
C GLY A 553 -4.04 -43.43 -6.30
N ASN A 554 -4.15 -43.99 -7.51
CA ASN A 554 -4.56 -45.39 -7.78
C ASN A 554 -5.98 -45.73 -7.30
N GLY A 555 -6.93 -44.79 -7.39
CA GLY A 555 -8.32 -45.06 -7.04
C GLY A 555 -8.59 -44.97 -5.53
N ASP A 556 -7.98 -44.00 -4.85
CA ASP A 556 -8.21 -43.73 -3.43
C ASP A 556 -9.50 -42.94 -3.17
N GLY A 557 -10.31 -42.75 -4.21
CA GLY A 557 -11.55 -41.99 -4.20
C GLY A 557 -11.29 -40.49 -4.35
N VAL A 558 -12.35 -39.70 -4.55
CA VAL A 558 -12.19 -38.28 -4.89
C VAL A 558 -11.59 -37.45 -3.74
N THR A 559 -10.41 -36.90 -3.99
CA THR A 559 -9.61 -36.03 -3.11
C THR A 559 -9.23 -34.71 -3.79
N ASN A 560 -8.62 -33.79 -3.04
CA ASN A 560 -8.04 -32.57 -3.64
C ASN A 560 -6.83 -32.86 -4.55
N ARG A 561 -6.22 -34.06 -4.44
CA ARG A 561 -5.11 -34.46 -5.32
C ARG A 561 -5.58 -34.70 -6.74
N ASP A 562 -6.84 -35.08 -6.92
CA ASP A 562 -7.46 -35.23 -8.23
C ASP A 562 -7.68 -33.89 -8.92
N ALA A 563 -8.14 -32.87 -8.18
CA ALA A 563 -8.22 -31.51 -8.70
C ALA A 563 -6.83 -31.00 -9.14
N LEU A 564 -5.79 -31.33 -8.37
CA LEU A 564 -4.40 -31.02 -8.72
C LEU A 564 -3.92 -31.81 -9.95
N ALA A 565 -4.30 -33.08 -10.10
CA ALA A 565 -3.95 -33.89 -11.28
C ALA A 565 -4.57 -33.30 -12.55
N ILE A 566 -5.82 -32.85 -12.50
CA ILE A 566 -6.48 -32.13 -13.62
C ILE A 566 -5.72 -30.84 -13.95
N GLN A 567 -5.37 -30.02 -12.95
CA GLN A 567 -4.60 -28.79 -13.16
C GLN A 567 -3.24 -29.07 -13.81
N LYS A 568 -2.50 -30.07 -13.34
CA LYS A 568 -1.22 -30.48 -13.94
C LYS A 568 -1.38 -30.98 -15.37
N TYR A 569 -2.43 -31.73 -15.67
CA TYR A 569 -2.74 -32.20 -17.02
C TYR A 569 -3.03 -31.03 -17.97
N LEU A 570 -3.83 -30.05 -17.54
CA LEU A 570 -4.13 -28.84 -18.33
C LEU A 570 -2.89 -27.96 -18.59
N LEU A 571 -1.94 -27.97 -17.66
CA LEU A 571 -0.65 -27.29 -17.79
C LEU A 571 0.39 -28.10 -18.61
N GLY A 572 0.04 -29.28 -19.11
CA GLY A 572 0.95 -30.16 -19.84
C GLY A 572 2.07 -30.78 -18.99
N LEU A 573 1.91 -30.74 -17.66
CA LEU A 573 2.85 -31.34 -16.70
C LEU A 573 2.59 -32.84 -16.48
N LEU A 574 1.42 -33.34 -16.89
CA LEU A 574 1.07 -34.75 -17.01
C LEU A 574 0.66 -35.06 -18.46
N GLU A 575 1.12 -36.19 -19.00
CA GLU A 575 0.82 -36.58 -20.39
C GLU A 575 -0.58 -37.21 -20.56
N SER A 576 -1.15 -37.78 -19.49
CA SER A 576 -2.48 -38.39 -19.47
C SER A 576 -3.04 -38.48 -18.06
N LEU A 577 -4.37 -38.62 -17.95
CA LEU A 577 -5.05 -39.03 -16.72
C LEU A 577 -5.53 -40.49 -16.82
N PRO A 578 -5.54 -41.25 -15.72
CA PRO A 578 -5.14 -40.85 -14.37
C PRO A 578 -3.60 -40.72 -14.23
N GLU A 579 -3.14 -39.96 -13.23
CA GLU A 579 -1.73 -39.91 -12.76
C GLU A 579 -1.30 -41.27 -12.20
#